data_AF-A0A5E4CSP9-F1
#
_entry.id   AF-A0A5E4CSP9-F1
#
_cell.length_a   1.000
_cell.length_b   1.000
_cell.length_c   1.000
_cell.angle_alpha   90.00
_cell.angle_beta   90.00
_cell.angle_gamma   90.00
#
_symmetry.space_group_name_H-M   'P 1'
#
loop_
_entity.id
_entity.type
_entity.pdbx_description
1 polymer ?
#
loop_
_entity_poly.entity_id
_entity_poly.type
_entity_poly.pdbx_seq_one_letter_code
_entity_poly.pdbx_strand_id
1 'polypeptide(L)'
;MGCADGCSLSENITVPDTKVNFYAWRRKEVGQQAVEVWQGLALLSEAILQSQALLANSSQPSDTLRLHVDKAVSGLRSLTSLLRAMGVQREAVLPPDAASAAPLRTFTVDTLCKLFRIYSNFLRGKLKLYTGEACRRGDR
;
A
#
# COMPACT_ATOMS: atom_id res chain seq x y z
N MET A 1 2.29 -6.81 19.08
CA MET A 1 1.07 -6.24 19.68
C MET A 1 -0.10 -7.02 19.10
N GLY A 2 -0.76 -7.80 19.94
CA GLY A 2 -1.81 -8.73 19.50
C GLY A 2 -3.12 -7.99 19.25
N CYS A 3 -3.73 -8.23 18.09
CA CYS A 3 -5.17 -8.07 17.97
C CYS A 3 -5.82 -9.19 18.76
N ALA A 4 -6.49 -8.84 19.85
CA ALA A 4 -7.53 -9.68 20.41
C ALA A 4 -8.77 -9.66 19.50
N ASP A 5 -9.82 -10.40 19.87
CA ASP A 5 -11.04 -10.67 19.10
C ASP A 5 -11.77 -9.42 18.53
N GLY A 6 -11.43 -8.21 18.97
CA GLY A 6 -11.97 -6.93 18.46
C GLY A 6 -11.38 -6.43 17.12
N CYS A 7 -10.59 -7.23 16.42
CA CYS A 7 -9.96 -6.85 15.16
C CYS A 7 -10.46 -7.58 13.91
N SER A 8 -11.46 -8.47 14.05
CA SER A 8 -12.08 -9.10 12.89
C SER A 8 -12.86 -8.06 12.10
N LEU A 9 -12.66 -8.06 10.78
CA LEU A 9 -13.47 -7.29 9.85
C LEU A 9 -14.70 -8.15 9.50
N SER A 10 -15.86 -7.52 9.38
CA SER A 10 -17.08 -8.20 8.95
C SER A 10 -17.01 -8.68 7.49
N GLU A 11 -16.12 -8.07 6.70
CA GLU A 11 -15.92 -8.34 5.29
C GLU A 11 -14.44 -8.53 4.95
N ASN A 12 -14.18 -9.26 3.88
CA ASN A 12 -12.84 -9.46 3.34
C ASN A 12 -12.40 -8.22 2.55
N ILE A 13 -11.29 -7.60 2.97
CA ILE A 13 -10.72 -6.44 2.29
C ILE A 13 -9.60 -6.89 1.35
N THR A 14 -9.65 -6.43 0.11
CA THR A 14 -8.60 -6.67 -0.89
C THR A 14 -7.39 -5.78 -0.63
N VAL A 15 -6.20 -6.37 -0.64
CA VAL A 15 -4.93 -5.71 -0.34
C VAL A 15 -3.84 -6.07 -1.37
N PRO A 16 -2.84 -5.20 -1.58
CA PRO A 16 -1.76 -5.48 -2.53
C PRO A 16 -0.79 -6.56 -2.03
N ASP A 17 -0.17 -7.29 -2.95
CA ASP A 17 1.01 -8.11 -2.65
C ASP A 17 2.20 -7.23 -2.27
N THR A 18 2.65 -7.40 -1.04
CA THR A 18 3.78 -6.66 -0.45
C THR A 18 5.09 -7.44 -0.52
N LYS A 19 5.07 -8.68 -1.01
CA LYS A 19 6.27 -9.48 -1.16
C LYS A 19 7.20 -8.84 -2.19
N VAL A 20 8.48 -8.78 -1.84
CA VAL A 20 9.54 -8.30 -2.72
C VAL A 20 10.53 -9.42 -2.95
N ASN A 21 10.69 -9.81 -4.21
CA ASN A 21 11.85 -10.60 -4.61
C ASN A 21 12.96 -9.61 -5.01
N PHE A 22 13.99 -9.47 -4.18
CA PHE A 22 15.07 -8.50 -4.40
C PHE A 22 15.84 -8.72 -5.71
N TYR A 23 15.99 -9.97 -6.16
CA TYR A 23 16.65 -10.28 -7.42
C TYR A 23 15.82 -9.79 -8.61
N ALA A 24 14.53 -10.12 -8.63
CA ALA A 24 13.62 -9.67 -9.68
C ALA A 24 13.40 -8.15 -9.63
N TRP A 25 13.29 -7.57 -8.42
CA TRP A 25 13.08 -6.14 -8.20
C TRP A 25 14.20 -5.30 -8.81
N ARG A 26 15.46 -5.61 -8.51
CA ARG A 26 16.62 -4.87 -9.05
C ARG A 26 16.75 -4.93 -10.56
N ARG A 27 16.17 -5.96 -11.20
CA ARG A 27 16.20 -6.14 -12.66
C ARG A 27 14.98 -5.51 -13.36
N LYS A 28 13.97 -5.08 -12.62
CA LYS A 28 12.81 -4.38 -13.19
C LYS A 28 13.21 -2.97 -13.61
N GLU A 29 12.61 -2.52 -14.70
CA GLU A 29 12.67 -1.12 -15.10
C GLU A 29 12.07 -0.22 -14.02
N VAL A 30 12.62 0.99 -13.87
CA VAL A 30 12.16 1.97 -12.88
C VAL A 30 10.70 2.32 -13.08
N GLY A 31 10.24 2.45 -14.33
CA GLY A 31 8.83 2.67 -14.63
C GLY A 31 7.92 1.54 -14.14
N GLN A 32 8.33 0.28 -14.31
CA GLN A 32 7.58 -0.85 -13.79
C GLN A 32 7.54 -0.88 -12.26
N GLN A 33 8.63 -0.49 -11.60
CA GLN A 33 8.65 -0.34 -10.13
C GLN A 33 7.71 0.80 -9.68
N ALA A 34 7.67 1.91 -10.42
CA ALA A 34 6.77 3.03 -10.18
C ALA A 34 5.30 2.62 -10.30
N VAL A 35 4.94 1.87 -11.35
CA VAL A 35 3.60 1.29 -11.54
C VAL A 35 3.21 0.41 -10.35
N GLU A 36 4.06 -0.54 -9.96
CA GLU A 36 3.77 -1.45 -8.84
C GLU A 36 3.59 -0.70 -7.51
N VAL A 37 4.39 0.33 -7.25
CA VAL A 37 4.27 1.15 -6.03
C VAL A 37 3.02 2.02 -6.08
N TRP A 38 2.74 2.68 -7.21
CA TRP A 38 1.60 3.57 -7.34
C TRP A 38 0.28 2.80 -7.20
N GLN A 39 0.12 1.71 -7.96
CA GLN A 39 -1.08 0.86 -7.89
C GLN A 39 -1.22 0.20 -6.51
N GLY A 40 -0.10 -0.28 -5.93
CA GLY A 40 -0.12 -0.87 -4.59
C GLY A 40 -0.53 0.12 -3.51
N LEU A 41 -0.07 1.37 -3.58
CA LEU A 41 -0.45 2.42 -2.64
C LEU A 41 -1.93 2.81 -2.78
N ALA A 42 -2.42 2.92 -4.02
CA ALA A 42 -3.83 3.22 -4.30
C ALA A 42 -4.74 2.16 -3.66
N LEU A 43 -4.47 0.88 -3.94
CA LEU A 43 -5.23 -0.24 -3.37
C LEU A 43 -5.13 -0.29 -1.84
N LEU A 44 -3.94 -0.03 -1.27
CA LEU A 44 -3.77 0.02 0.18
C LEU A 44 -4.54 1.18 0.82
N SER A 45 -4.67 2.31 0.13
CA SER A 45 -5.46 3.46 0.59
C SER A 45 -6.94 3.13 0.62
N GLU A 46 -7.45 2.48 -0.43
CA GLU A 46 -8.82 1.98 -0.47
C GLU A 46 -9.08 0.97 0.64
N ALA A 47 -8.18 0.00 0.85
CA ALA A 47 -8.29 -1.01 1.89
C ALA A 47 -8.39 -0.40 3.30
N ILE A 48 -7.56 0.62 3.59
CA ILE A 48 -7.58 1.29 4.89
C ILE A 48 -8.86 2.11 5.06
N LEU A 49 -9.33 2.81 4.02
CA LEU A 49 -10.61 3.55 4.05
C LEU A 49 -11.81 2.62 4.25
N GLN A 50 -11.84 1.47 3.58
CA GLN A 50 -12.85 0.44 3.80
C GLN A 50 -12.83 -0.06 5.25
N SER A 51 -11.63 -0.33 5.80
CA SER A 51 -11.51 -0.75 7.20
C SER A 51 -11.99 0.31 8.20
N GLN A 52 -11.79 1.61 7.87
CA GLN A 52 -12.29 2.73 8.67
C GLN A 52 -13.82 2.75 8.69
N ALA A 53 -14.46 2.56 7.54
CA ALA A 53 -15.91 2.49 7.43
C ALA A 53 -16.49 1.30 8.21
N LEU A 54 -15.86 0.12 8.10
CA LEU A 54 -16.28 -1.07 8.85
C LEU A 54 -16.14 -0.88 10.36
N LEU A 55 -15.06 -0.23 10.81
CA LEU A 55 -14.87 0.11 12.23
C LEU A 55 -15.89 1.13 12.75
N ALA A 56 -16.28 2.10 11.93
CA ALA A 56 -17.29 3.10 12.30
C ALA A 56 -18.68 2.47 12.52
N ASN A 57 -18.98 1.40 11.79
CA ASN A 57 -20.25 0.67 11.88
C ASN A 57 -20.26 -0.44 12.95
N SER A 58 -19.14 -0.68 13.64
CA SER A 58 -19.04 -1.69 14.69
C SER A 58 -19.69 -1.20 15.99
N SER A 59 -20.38 -2.09 16.68
CA SER A 59 -21.02 -1.85 17.97
C SER A 59 -20.05 -1.74 19.15
N GLN A 60 -18.81 -2.21 19.01
CA GLN A 60 -17.73 -2.06 20.00
C GLN A 60 -16.43 -1.57 19.34
N PRO A 61 -16.36 -0.30 18.92
CA PRO A 61 -15.16 0.24 18.31
C PRO A 61 -14.09 0.49 19.38
N SER A 62 -12.92 -0.10 19.21
CA SER A 62 -11.75 0.22 20.03
C SER A 62 -11.17 1.58 19.62
N ASP A 63 -11.14 2.55 20.54
CA ASP A 63 -10.61 3.90 20.26
C ASP A 63 -9.14 3.87 19.81
N THR A 64 -8.35 2.91 20.31
CA THR A 64 -6.96 2.74 19.89
C THR A 64 -6.87 2.26 18.44
N LEU A 65 -7.72 1.32 18.02
CA LEU A 65 -7.79 0.86 16.63
C LEU A 65 -8.23 1.99 15.69
N ARG A 66 -9.23 2.79 16.09
CA ARG A 66 -9.68 3.95 15.33
C ARG A 66 -8.53 4.94 15.11
N LEU A 67 -7.80 5.30 16.18
CA LEU A 67 -6.65 6.19 16.09
C LEU A 67 -5.56 5.65 15.16
N HIS A 68 -5.29 4.34 15.17
CA HIS A 68 -4.32 3.72 14.27
C HIS A 68 -4.76 3.80 12.80
N VAL A 69 -6.05 3.58 12.53
CA VAL A 69 -6.60 3.68 11.17
C VAL A 69 -6.58 5.13 10.68
N ASP A 70 -6.97 6.10 11.51
CA ASP A 70 -6.94 7.52 11.14
C ASP A 70 -5.51 7.99 10.82
N LYS A 71 -4.52 7.54 11.60
CA LYS A 71 -3.09 7.78 11.31
C LYS A 71 -2.65 7.14 10.00
N ALA A 72 -3.11 5.92 9.71
CA ALA A 72 -2.81 5.25 8.44
C ALA A 72 -3.43 5.99 7.25
N VAL A 73 -4.68 6.44 7.34
CA VAL A 73 -5.36 7.26 6.32
C VAL A 73 -4.56 8.55 6.07
N SER A 74 -4.22 9.27 7.13
CA SER A 74 -3.43 10.50 7.04
C SER A 74 -2.06 10.25 6.40
N GLY A 75 -1.34 9.21 6.86
CA GLY A 75 -0.02 8.85 6.34
C GLY A 75 -0.06 8.45 4.86
N LEU A 76 -1.04 7.64 4.43
CA LEU A 76 -1.20 7.24 3.02
C LEU A 76 -1.53 8.42 2.13
N ARG A 77 -2.32 9.38 2.61
CA ARG A 77 -2.60 10.63 1.88
C ARG A 77 -1.32 11.43 1.66
N SER A 78 -0.51 11.60 2.71
CA SER A 78 0.77 12.31 2.61
C SER A 78 1.76 11.59 1.67
N LEU A 79 1.83 10.26 1.74
CA LEU A 79 2.68 9.46 0.85
C LEU A 79 2.22 9.56 -0.61
N THR A 80 0.91 9.55 -0.85
CA THR A 80 0.34 9.73 -2.19
C THR A 80 0.76 11.08 -2.79
N SER A 81 0.64 12.16 -2.01
CA SER A 81 1.08 13.49 -2.44
C SER A 81 2.59 13.55 -2.72
N LEU A 82 3.40 12.92 -1.86
CA LEU A 82 4.86 12.88 -2.02
C LEU A 82 5.26 12.09 -3.27
N LEU A 83 4.67 10.93 -3.52
CA LEU A 83 4.94 10.14 -4.72
C LEU A 83 4.47 10.85 -5.99
N ARG A 84 3.36 11.58 -5.94
CA ARG A 84 2.92 12.43 -7.05
C ARG A 84 3.95 13.53 -7.35
N ALA A 85 4.48 14.19 -6.31
CA ALA A 85 5.51 15.22 -6.47
C ALA A 85 6.82 14.66 -7.07
N MET A 86 7.16 13.40 -6.76
CA MET A 86 8.30 12.71 -7.37
C MET A 86 8.03 12.19 -8.80
N GLY A 87 6.85 12.46 -9.38
CA GLY A 87 6.53 12.04 -10.74
C GLY A 87 6.13 10.57 -10.90
N VAL A 88 6.00 9.81 -9.81
CA VAL A 88 5.69 8.37 -9.82
C VAL A 88 4.36 8.09 -10.51
N GLN A 89 3.36 8.96 -10.31
CA GLN A 89 2.07 8.86 -10.99
C GLN A 89 2.23 8.99 -12.51
N ARG A 90 3.08 9.90 -12.99
CA ARG A 90 3.29 10.10 -14.43
C ARG A 90 3.97 8.88 -15.04
N GLU A 91 4.98 8.36 -14.35
CA GLU A 91 5.68 7.14 -14.75
C GLU A 91 4.76 5.92 -14.72
N ALA A 92 3.81 5.87 -13.79
CA ALA A 92 2.82 4.80 -13.67
C ALA A 92 1.66 4.91 -14.68
N VAL A 93 1.43 6.10 -15.25
CA VAL A 93 0.37 6.39 -16.23
C VAL A 93 0.88 6.27 -17.67
N LEU A 94 2.20 6.35 -17.88
CA LEU A 94 2.79 5.96 -19.17
C LEU A 94 2.42 4.49 -19.42
N PRO A 95 1.72 4.18 -20.51
CA PRO A 95 1.31 2.81 -20.77
C PRO A 95 2.58 1.96 -20.89
N PRO A 96 2.79 0.95 -20.01
CA PRO A 96 3.72 -0.10 -20.36
C PRO A 96 3.21 -0.68 -21.67
N ASP A 97 4.11 -0.95 -22.61
CA ASP A 97 3.78 -1.65 -23.86
C ASP A 97 2.75 -2.74 -23.54
N ALA A 98 1.56 -2.64 -24.15
CA ALA A 98 0.28 -3.19 -23.67
C ALA A 98 0.25 -4.72 -23.50
N ALA A 99 1.38 -5.39 -23.75
CA ALA A 99 1.59 -6.83 -23.64
C ALA A 99 2.25 -7.30 -22.32
N SER A 100 2.77 -6.42 -21.43
CA SER A 100 3.69 -6.86 -20.36
C SER A 100 3.30 -6.53 -18.91
N ALA A 101 2.29 -5.67 -18.67
CA ALA A 101 1.89 -5.35 -17.29
C ALA A 101 1.08 -6.50 -16.68
N ALA A 102 1.77 -7.47 -16.08
CA ALA A 102 1.14 -8.49 -15.25
C ALA A 102 0.27 -7.79 -14.18
N PRO A 103 -1.00 -8.20 -14.01
CA PRO A 103 -1.89 -7.59 -13.03
C PRO A 103 -1.25 -7.57 -11.65
N LEU A 104 -1.46 -6.47 -10.91
CA LEU A 104 -1.04 -6.38 -9.52
C LEU A 104 -1.61 -7.58 -8.77
N ARG A 105 -0.73 -8.40 -8.18
CA ARG A 105 -1.18 -9.52 -7.35
C ARG A 105 -1.85 -8.96 -6.10
N THR A 106 -3.03 -9.47 -5.80
CA THR A 106 -3.84 -9.06 -4.65
C THR A 106 -4.15 -10.26 -3.76
N PHE A 107 -4.44 -9.97 -2.50
CA PHE A 107 -4.90 -10.94 -1.51
C PHE A 107 -6.07 -10.33 -0.75
N THR A 108 -6.81 -11.16 -0.04
CA THR A 108 -7.85 -10.71 0.88
C THR A 108 -7.41 -10.88 2.32
N VAL A 109 -7.84 -9.96 3.18
CA VAL A 109 -7.63 -10.02 4.63
C VAL A 109 -8.96 -9.79 5.35
N ASP A 110 -9.12 -10.53 6.44
CA ASP A 110 -10.31 -10.61 7.29
C ASP A 110 -10.12 -9.91 8.64
N THR A 111 -8.93 -9.35 8.90
CA THR A 111 -8.57 -8.78 10.20
C THR A 111 -7.71 -7.53 10.03
N LEU A 112 -7.92 -6.56 10.90
CA LEU A 112 -7.10 -5.34 10.98
C LEU A 112 -5.63 -5.66 11.24
N CYS A 113 -5.33 -6.70 12.03
CA CYS A 113 -3.97 -7.12 12.29
C CYS A 113 -3.23 -7.52 11.01
N LYS A 114 -3.87 -8.32 10.15
CA LYS A 114 -3.31 -8.70 8.85
C LYS A 114 -3.18 -7.46 7.96
N LEU A 115 -4.19 -6.58 7.93
CA LEU A 115 -4.15 -5.33 7.15
C LEU A 115 -2.97 -4.44 7.57
N PHE A 116 -2.78 -4.17 8.85
CA PHE A 116 -1.66 -3.36 9.35
C PHE A 116 -0.29 -4.01 9.12
N ARG A 117 -0.22 -5.36 9.13
CA ARG A 117 0.99 -6.08 8.73
C ARG A 117 1.32 -5.85 7.26
N ILE A 118 0.32 -5.92 6.37
CA ILE A 118 0.48 -5.58 4.95
C ILE A 118 0.90 -4.12 4.80
N TYR A 119 0.22 -3.19 5.47
CA TYR A 119 0.58 -1.76 5.46
C TYR A 119 2.06 -1.56 5.82
N SER A 120 2.51 -2.13 6.94
CA SER A 120 3.91 -2.02 7.38
C SER A 120 4.89 -2.64 6.37
N ASN A 121 4.57 -3.82 5.83
CA ASN A 121 5.39 -4.50 4.84
C ASN A 121 5.49 -3.71 3.53
N PHE A 122 4.40 -3.09 3.07
CA PHE A 122 4.40 -2.25 1.87
C PHE A 122 5.34 -1.05 2.03
N LEU A 123 5.21 -0.33 3.15
CA LEU A 123 6.01 0.86 3.43
C LEU A 123 7.50 0.52 3.57
N ARG A 124 7.83 -0.55 4.30
CA ARG A 124 9.22 -0.98 4.53
C ARG A 124 9.84 -1.69 3.33
N GLY A 125 9.02 -2.25 2.45
CA GLY A 125 9.40 -3.02 1.28
C GLY A 125 9.43 -2.16 0.02
N LYS A 126 8.48 -2.43 -0.90
CA LYS A 126 8.44 -1.85 -2.25
C LYS A 126 8.56 -0.33 -2.25
N LEU A 127 7.82 0.36 -1.36
CA LEU A 127 7.83 1.81 -1.28
C LEU A 127 9.23 2.35 -0.94
N LYS A 128 9.82 1.89 0.17
CA LYS A 128 11.16 2.31 0.59
C LYS A 128 12.21 2.01 -0.48
N LEU A 129 12.15 0.84 -1.11
CA LEU A 129 13.09 0.43 -2.14
C LEU A 129 13.00 1.33 -3.38
N TYR A 130 11.78 1.62 -3.84
CA TYR A 130 11.57 2.50 -4.96
C TYR A 130 12.03 3.93 -4.66
N THR A 131 11.58 4.53 -3.55
CA THR A 131 11.95 5.90 -3.18
C THR A 131 13.46 6.04 -3.00
N GLY A 132 14.13 5.05 -2.42
CA GLY A 132 15.59 5.06 -2.27
C GLY A 132 16.36 5.00 -3.59
N GLU A 133 15.79 4.42 -4.65
CA GLU A 133 16.38 4.43 -6.00
C GLU A 133 16.02 5.72 -6.75
N ALA A 134 14.75 6.14 -6.70
CA ALA A 134 14.27 7.35 -7.35
C ALA A 134 14.98 8.61 -6.84
N CYS A 135 15.17 8.75 -5.53
CA CYS A 135 15.88 9.90 -4.96
C CYS A 135 17.37 9.94 -5.35
N ARG A 136 18.04 8.79 -5.48
CA ARG A 136 19.45 8.75 -5.91
C ARG A 136 19.66 9.16 -7.38
N ARG A 137 18.64 9.03 -8.22
CA ARG A 137 18.69 9.48 -9.62
C ARG A 137 18.45 10.97 -9.78
N GLY A 138 17.79 11.64 -8.83
CA GLY A 138 17.59 13.09 -8.88
C GLY A 138 18.86 13.92 -8.66
N ASP A 139 19.91 13.30 -8.10
CA ASP A 139 21.24 13.90 -7.88
C ASP A 139 22.20 13.76 -9.08
N ARG A 140 21.76 13.17 -10.20
CA ARG A 140 22.54 13.02 -11.44
C ARG A 140 21.94 13.82 -12.58
#